data_AF-A0A926CE67-F1
#
_entry.id   AF-A0A926CE67-F1
#
_cell.length_a   1.000
_cell.length_b   1.000
_cell.length_c   1.000
_cell.angle_alpha   90.00
_cell.angle_beta   90.00
_cell.angle_gamma   90.00
#
_symmetry.space_group_name_H-M   'P 1'
#
loop_
_entity.id
_entity.type
_entity.pdbx_description
1 polymer ?
#
loop_
_entity_poly.entity_id
_entity_poly.type
_entity_poly.pdbx_seq_one_letter_code
_entity_poly.pdbx_strand_id
1 'polypeptide(L)' 'MVESTDKRLLQRESLLRISRALTQQLDTARVLELVIEVAVDLLAGTSGLIALPDPDGVMAVAAASALPA' A
#
# COMPACT_ATOMS: atom_id res chain seq x y z
N MET A 1 -17.86 8.06 -39.14
CA MET A 1 -18.05 6.70 -38.56
C MET A 1 -16.96 6.50 -37.52
N VAL A 2 -17.32 6.00 -36.33
CA VAL A 2 -16.41 5.68 -35.19
C VAL A 2 -15.77 6.90 -34.49
N GLU A 3 -16.54 7.68 -33.74
CA GLU A 3 -15.91 8.68 -32.84
C GLU A 3 -16.61 8.86 -31.48
N SER A 4 -17.90 8.51 -31.35
CA SER A 4 -18.62 8.63 -30.07
C SER A 4 -18.59 7.37 -29.21
N THR A 5 -18.48 6.18 -29.82
CA THR A 5 -18.46 4.89 -29.10
C THR A 5 -17.14 4.71 -28.35
N ASP A 6 -16.01 5.08 -28.97
CA ASP A 6 -14.68 4.98 -28.32
C ASP A 6 -14.55 5.94 -27.13
N LYS A 7 -15.05 7.18 -27.22
CA LYS A 7 -14.99 8.14 -26.11
C LYS A 7 -15.78 7.64 -24.89
N ARG A 8 -16.90 6.95 -25.11
CA ARG A 8 -17.72 6.35 -24.04
C ARG A 8 -17.11 5.06 -23.48
N LEU A 9 -16.41 4.29 -24.30
CA LEU A 9 -15.65 3.10 -23.87
C LEU A 9 -14.44 3.52 -23.02
N LEU A 10 -13.66 4.48 -23.50
CA LEU A 10 -12.53 5.07 -22.79
C LEU A 10 -12.95 5.70 -21.45
N GLN A 11 -14.11 6.37 -21.39
CA GLN A 11 -14.66 6.89 -20.14
C GLN A 11 -14.97 5.77 -19.13
N ARG A 12 -15.59 4.67 -19.58
CA ARG A 12 -15.91 3.54 -18.70
C ARG A 12 -14.66 2.81 -18.24
N GLU A 13 -13.70 2.57 -19.13
CA GLU A 13 -12.41 2.00 -18.77
C GLU A 13 -11.62 2.89 -17.81
N SER A 14 -11.67 4.21 -17.98
CA SER A 14 -11.01 5.17 -17.08
C SER A 14 -11.64 5.18 -15.70
N LEU A 15 -12.97 5.19 -15.62
CA LEU A 15 -13.69 5.12 -14.34
C LEU A 15 -13.49 3.77 -13.65
N LEU A 16 -13.41 2.67 -14.40
CA LEU A 16 -13.08 1.35 -13.85
C LEU A 16 -11.63 1.29 -13.36
N ARG A 17 -10.67 1.90 -14.08
CA ARG A 17 -9.29 2.04 -13.62
C ARG A 17 -9.18 2.88 -12.34
N ILE A 18 -9.91 3.98 -12.24
CA ILE A 18 -9.91 4.86 -11.06
C ILE A 18 -10.61 4.17 -9.89
N SER A 19 -11.78 3.56 -10.12
CA SER A 19 -12.47 2.76 -9.10
C SER A 19 -11.59 1.61 -8.62
N ARG A 20 -10.84 0.95 -9.51
CA ARG A 20 -9.86 -0.07 -9.15
C ARG A 20 -8.61 0.49 -8.48
N ALA A 21 -8.17 1.72 -8.76
CA ALA A 21 -7.10 2.38 -8.01
C ALA A 21 -7.55 2.83 -6.61
N LEU A 22 -8.82 3.22 -6.46
CA LEU A 22 -9.43 3.59 -5.18
C LEU A 22 -9.79 2.36 -4.33
N THR A 23 -10.13 1.23 -4.97
CA THR A 23 -10.38 -0.08 -4.34
C THR A 23 -9.16 -1.03 -4.39
N GLN A 24 -8.04 -0.62 -4.99
CA GLN A 24 -6.68 -1.11 -4.72
C GLN A 24 -6.14 -0.30 -3.54
N GLN A 25 -6.89 -0.27 -2.44
CA GLN A 25 -6.55 -1.10 -1.29
C GLN A 25 -5.18 -0.71 -0.75
N LEU A 26 -5.20 -0.01 0.39
CA LEU A 26 -4.07 0.08 1.30
C LEU A 26 -3.45 -1.32 1.42
N ASP A 27 -2.35 -1.57 0.73
CA ASP A 27 -1.49 -2.67 1.11
C ASP A 27 -1.00 -2.29 2.50
N THR A 28 -1.64 -2.87 3.52
CA THR A 28 -1.32 -2.60 4.91
C THR A 28 0.18 -2.81 5.14
N ALA A 29 0.81 -3.76 4.46
CA ALA A 29 2.25 -3.90 4.49
C ALA A 29 2.95 -2.67 3.91
N ARG A 30 2.56 -2.19 2.73
CA ARG A 30 3.17 -1.00 2.11
C ARG A 30 3.01 0.28 2.93
N VAL A 31 1.85 0.46 3.57
CA VAL A 31 1.63 1.60 4.47
C VAL A 31 2.52 1.49 5.70
N LEU A 32 2.62 0.30 6.30
CA LEU A 32 3.45 0.08 7.48
C LEU A 32 4.95 0.17 7.19
N GLU A 33 5.39 -0.24 6.01
CA GLU A 33 6.75 -0.01 5.49
C GLU A 33 7.08 1.48 5.45
N LEU A 34 6.22 2.28 4.83
CA LEU A 34 6.43 3.73 4.76
C LEU A 34 6.43 4.38 6.14
N VAL A 35 5.55 3.93 7.04
CA VAL A 35 5.47 4.45 8.41
C VAL A 35 6.75 4.13 9.20
N ILE A 36 7.26 2.89 9.14
CA ILE A 36 8.46 2.51 9.90
C ILE A 36 9.72 3.17 9.34
N GLU A 37 9.80 3.36 8.02
CA GLU A 37 10.89 4.10 7.36
C GLU A 37 10.95 5.54 7.88
N VAL A 38 9.83 6.28 7.80
CA VAL A 38 9.76 7.67 8.29
C VAL A 38 9.99 7.75 9.80
N ALA A 39 9.49 6.79 10.59
CA ALA A 39 9.68 6.79 12.05
C ALA A 39 11.15 6.58 12.45
N VAL A 40 11.87 5.66 11.79
CA VAL A 40 13.29 5.43 12.05
C VAL A 40 14.11 6.68 11.73
N ASP A 41 13.83 7.33 10.60
CA ASP A 41 14.48 8.58 10.21
C ASP A 41 14.21 9.72 11.20
N LEU A 42 12.95 9.91 11.62
CA LEU A 42 12.56 10.96 12.57
C LEU A 42 13.17 10.77 13.97
N LEU A 43 13.35 9.51 14.40
CA LEU A 43 13.89 9.19 15.71
C LEU A 43 15.42 9.14 15.74
N ALA A 44 16.09 9.40 14.60
CA ALA A 44 17.51 9.11 14.41
C ALA A 44 17.87 7.67 14.86
N GLY A 45 16.94 6.74 14.66
CA GLY A 45 17.09 5.34 15.04
C GLY A 45 17.93 4.57 14.02
N THR A 46 18.49 3.44 14.44
CA THR A 46 19.31 2.58 13.56
C THR A 46 18.47 1.54 12.81
N SER A 47 17.35 1.12 13.38
CA SER A 47 16.43 0.11 12.82
C SER A 47 15.10 0.10 13.57
N GLY A 48 14.03 -0.40 12.94
CA GLY A 48 12.72 -0.55 13.57
C GLY A 48 11.84 -1.58 12.87
N LEU A 49 10.85 -2.12 13.57
CA LEU A 49 9.86 -3.04 12.99
C LEU A 49 8.47 -2.80 13.58
N ILE A 50 7.44 -3.13 12.80
CA ILE A 50 6.04 -3.12 13.21
C ILE A 50 5.56 -4.57 13.16
N ALA A 51 5.10 -5.08 14.31
CA ALA A 51 4.48 -6.39 14.41
C ALA A 51 2.98 -6.26 14.65
N LEU A 52 2.20 -7.02 13.91
CA LEU A 52 0.75 -7.11 14.06
C LEU A 52 0.37 -8.52 14.50
N PRO A 53 -0.61 -8.68 15.40
CA PRO A 53 -1.16 -9.99 15.70
C PRO A 53 -1.90 -10.53 14.47
N ASP A 54 -1.61 -11.77 14.11
CA ASP A 54 -2.45 -12.59 13.25
C ASP A 54 -3.83 -12.80 13.90
N PRO A 55 -4.91 -13.10 13.15
CA PRO A 55 -6.14 -13.70 13.66
C PRO A 55 -5.97 -14.71 14.82
N ASP A 56 -4.91 -15.52 14.83
CA ASP A 56 -4.63 -16.49 15.90
C ASP A 56 -3.92 -15.88 17.15
N GLY A 57 -3.71 -14.56 17.16
CA GLY A 57 -3.07 -13.81 18.25
C GLY A 57 -1.54 -13.89 18.25
N VAL A 58 -0.94 -14.53 17.24
CA VAL A 58 0.51 -14.63 17.09
C VAL A 58 1.05 -13.35 16.47
N MET A 59 2.08 -12.76 17.09
CA MET A 59 2.72 -11.55 16.55
C MET A 59 3.55 -11.91 15.31
N ALA A 60 3.15 -11.37 14.16
CA ALA A 60 3.88 -11.47 12.91
C ALA A 60 4.49 -10.11 12.54
N VAL A 61 5.71 -10.12 11.99
CA VAL A 61 6.34 -8.89 11.50
C VAL A 61 5.60 -8.44 10.24
N ALA A 62 4.99 -7.27 10.32
CA ALA A 62 4.23 -6.67 9.22
C ALA A 62 5.08 -5.70 8.38
N ALA A 63 6.09 -5.07 8.99
CA ALA A 63 7.07 -4.23 8.30
C ALA A 63 8.37 -4.10 9.11
N ALA A 64 9.49 -3.86 8.44
CA ALA A 64 10.77 -3.58 9.08
C ALA A 64 11.61 -2.60 8.25
N SER A 65 12.43 -1.79 8.94
CA SER A 65 13.41 -0.88 8.35
C SER A 65 14.78 -1.08 9.00
N ALA A 66 15.81 -1.15 8.15
CA ALA A 66 17.22 -1.28 8.50
C ALA A 66 17.60 -2.50 9.38
N LEU A 67 16.85 -3.62 9.28
CA LEU A 67 17.28 -4.90 9.84
C LEU A 67 18.34 -5.55 8.94
N PRO A 68 19.49 -5.99 9.48
CA PRO A 68 20.42 -6.84 8.72
C PRO A 68 19.78 -8.20 8.42
N ALA A 69 20.05 -8.72 7.21
CA ALA A 69 19.55 -10.00 6.68
C ALA A 69 20.09 -11.23 7.43
#